data_AF-A0A1G5REY1-F1
#
_entry.id   AF-A0A1G5REY1-F1
#
_cell.length_a   1.000
_cell.length_b   1.000
_cell.length_c   1.000
_cell.angle_alpha   90.00
_cell.angle_beta   90.00
_cell.angle_gamma   90.00
#
_symmetry.space_group_name_H-M   'P 1'
#
loop_
_entity.id
_entity.type
_entity.pdbx_description
1 polymer ?
#
loop_
_entity_poly.entity_id
_entity_poly.type
_entity_poly.pdbx_seq_one_letter_code
_entity_poly.pdbx_strand_id
1 'polypeptide(L)'
;MLNIRNKSCHITPQLTLMWDKSNEPWGARDHQSRFIYANDAFYQLLNLPEDYDIIELSMGELPSPIDEHAEEFYHQDQEAIQTMQHVTSLETHQFVEHQVKQTYICDKFPLCEDVVNHIQSIYQKFDLSPQIELTNFCKKNNCHLYIPERFLTIGSREL
;
A
#
# COMPACT_ATOMS: atom_id res chain seq x y z
N MET A 1 -12.75 25.46 -8.89
CA MET A 1 -11.87 24.51 -8.17
C MET A 1 -12.71 23.28 -7.85
N LEU A 2 -12.50 22.17 -8.56
CA LEU A 2 -13.23 20.92 -8.30
C LEU A 2 -12.79 20.40 -6.93
N ASN A 3 -13.75 20.19 -6.04
CA ASN A 3 -13.54 19.72 -4.69
C ASN A 3 -13.21 18.22 -4.76
N ILE A 4 -11.92 17.90 -4.95
CA ILE A 4 -11.38 16.51 -5.05
C ILE A 4 -11.65 15.70 -3.76
N ARG A 5 -12.00 16.37 -2.66
CA ARG A 5 -12.18 15.80 -1.32
C ARG A 5 -13.31 14.78 -1.14
N ASN A 6 -14.19 14.57 -2.12
CA ASN A 6 -15.39 13.72 -1.96
C ASN A 6 -15.51 12.55 -2.96
N LYS A 7 -14.47 12.21 -3.72
CA LYS A 7 -14.51 11.00 -4.53
C LYS A 7 -14.24 9.79 -3.64
N SER A 8 -15.27 9.01 -3.34
CA SER A 8 -15.12 7.70 -2.70
C SER A 8 -14.24 6.83 -3.58
N CYS A 9 -13.17 6.30 -3.02
CA CYS A 9 -12.31 5.37 -3.71
C CYS A 9 -12.66 3.95 -3.26
N HIS A 10 -13.16 3.14 -4.19
CA HIS A 10 -13.41 1.74 -3.95
C HIS A 10 -12.22 0.91 -4.42
N ILE A 11 -11.83 -0.09 -3.64
CA ILE A 11 -10.86 -1.09 -4.09
C ILE A 11 -11.50 -1.86 -5.23
N THR A 12 -10.82 -1.90 -6.38
CA THR A 12 -11.32 -2.61 -7.55
C THR A 12 -10.84 -4.07 -7.52
N PRO A 13 -11.57 -5.01 -8.14
CA PRO A 13 -11.14 -6.40 -8.23
C PRO A 13 -9.75 -6.58 -8.85
N GLN A 14 -9.34 -5.67 -9.73
CA GLN A 14 -8.00 -5.69 -10.32
C GLN A 14 -6.90 -5.36 -9.29
N LEU A 15 -7.19 -4.45 -8.34
CA LEU A 15 -6.26 -4.12 -7.26
C LEU A 15 -6.16 -5.26 -6.25
N THR A 16 -7.29 -5.84 -5.83
CA THR A 16 -7.27 -7.00 -4.92
C THR A 16 -6.51 -8.16 -5.55
N LEU A 17 -6.78 -8.51 -6.80
CA LEU A 17 -6.05 -9.58 -7.51
C LEU A 17 -4.54 -9.33 -7.57
N MET A 18 -4.12 -8.08 -7.76
CA MET A 18 -2.70 -7.73 -7.79
C MET A 18 -2.06 -7.88 -6.40
N TRP A 19 -2.72 -7.36 -5.37
CA TRP A 19 -2.23 -7.43 -3.99
C TRP A 19 -2.25 -8.85 -3.42
N ASP A 20 -3.26 -9.66 -3.75
CA ASP A 20 -3.39 -11.07 -3.35
C ASP A 20 -2.23 -11.92 -3.89
N LYS A 21 -1.67 -11.55 -5.05
CA LYS A 21 -0.54 -12.26 -5.66
C LYS A 21 0.82 -11.75 -5.24
N SER A 22 0.87 -10.60 -4.58
CA SER A 22 2.11 -9.99 -4.15
C SER A 22 2.67 -10.68 -2.92
N ASN A 23 3.99 -10.92 -2.92
CA ASN A 23 4.71 -11.36 -1.71
C ASN A 23 4.99 -10.20 -0.73
N GLU A 24 4.69 -8.96 -1.12
CA GLU A 24 4.80 -7.80 -0.23
C GLU A 24 3.51 -7.66 0.61
N PRO A 25 3.62 -7.19 1.87
CA PRO A 25 2.47 -6.98 2.72
C PRO A 25 1.65 -5.77 2.26
N TRP A 26 0.40 -6.00 1.87
CA TRP A 26 -0.55 -4.95 1.47
C TRP A 26 -1.74 -4.93 2.41
N GLY A 27 -2.04 -3.74 2.92
CA GLY A 27 -3.28 -3.45 3.64
C GLY A 27 -3.93 -2.20 3.07
N ALA A 28 -5.26 -2.17 3.05
CA ALA A 28 -6.02 -0.97 2.73
C ALA A 28 -6.95 -0.64 3.88
N ARG A 29 -7.04 0.65 4.19
CA ARG A 29 -7.88 1.17 5.26
C ARG A 29 -8.83 2.24 4.73
N ASP A 30 -9.98 2.36 5.38
CA ASP A 30 -10.92 3.43 5.11
C ASP A 30 -10.46 4.77 5.71
N HIS A 31 -11.28 5.81 5.55
CA HIS A 31 -11.02 7.13 6.12
C HIS A 31 -11.05 7.20 7.66
N GLN A 32 -11.53 6.16 8.35
CA GLN A 32 -11.45 5.99 9.80
C GLN A 32 -10.20 5.19 10.22
N SER A 33 -9.30 4.86 9.29
CA SER A 33 -8.15 3.98 9.54
C SER A 33 -8.56 2.56 9.98
N ARG A 34 -9.71 2.06 9.50
CA ARG A 34 -10.14 0.67 9.69
C ARG A 34 -9.82 -0.17 8.46
N PHE A 35 -9.40 -1.41 8.64
CA PHE A 35 -9.07 -2.30 7.54
C PHE A 35 -10.31 -2.62 6.69
N ILE A 36 -10.13 -2.50 5.38
CA ILE A 36 -11.11 -2.94 4.38
C ILE A 36 -10.53 -4.03 3.46
N TYR A 37 -9.23 -4.31 3.60
CA TYR A 37 -8.51 -5.35 2.88
C TYR A 37 -7.13 -5.59 3.52
N ALA A 38 -6.65 -6.83 3.51
CA ALA A 38 -5.26 -7.21 3.74
C ALA A 38 -4.95 -8.51 3.00
N ASN A 39 -3.72 -8.66 2.46
CA ASN A 39 -3.28 -9.88 1.78
C ASN A 39 -2.55 -10.86 2.73
N ASP A 40 -2.31 -12.09 2.27
CA ASP A 40 -1.64 -13.15 3.05
C ASP A 40 -0.28 -12.72 3.62
N ALA A 41 0.52 -11.97 2.85
CA ALA A 41 1.81 -11.46 3.31
C ALA A 41 1.67 -10.49 4.50
N PHE A 42 0.59 -9.71 4.55
CA PHE A 42 0.28 -8.84 5.69
C PHE A 42 -0.13 -9.64 6.93
N TYR A 43 -0.91 -10.71 6.77
CA TYR A 43 -1.25 -11.64 7.86
C TYR A 43 0.01 -12.31 8.44
N GLN A 44 0.90 -12.78 7.56
CA GLN A 44 2.19 -13.37 7.95
C GLN A 44 3.06 -12.36 8.72
N LEU A 45 3.18 -11.14 8.20
CA LEU A 45 3.92 -10.06 8.86
C LEU A 45 3.45 -9.85 10.31
N LEU A 46 2.14 -9.79 10.52
CA LEU A 46 1.54 -9.57 11.84
C LEU A 46 1.36 -10.85 12.66
N ASN A 47 1.74 -12.01 12.12
CA ASN A 47 1.54 -13.32 12.72
C ASN A 47 0.07 -13.56 13.14
N LEU A 48 -0.86 -13.18 12.26
CA LEU A 48 -2.29 -13.39 12.45
C LEU A 48 -2.71 -14.79 11.92
N PRO A 49 -3.70 -15.46 12.56
CA PRO A 49 -4.31 -16.66 12.00
C PRO A 49 -4.90 -16.43 10.61
N GLU A 50 -4.84 -17.43 9.74
CA GLU A 50 -5.37 -17.35 8.36
C GLU A 50 -6.89 -17.11 8.32
N ASP A 51 -7.61 -17.53 9.36
CA ASP A 51 -9.06 -17.34 9.52
C ASP A 51 -9.43 -16.11 10.38
N TYR A 52 -8.45 -15.29 10.76
CA TYR A 52 -8.70 -14.08 11.55
C TYR A 52 -9.39 -13.02 10.69
N ASP A 53 -10.50 -12.46 11.17
CA ASP A 53 -11.18 -11.37 10.48
C ASP A 53 -10.58 -10.02 10.88
N ILE A 54 -9.72 -9.47 10.01
CA ILE A 54 -9.11 -8.16 10.23
C ILE A 54 -10.04 -6.99 9.84
N ILE A 55 -11.11 -7.26 9.09
CA ILE A 55 -11.94 -6.21 8.49
C ILE A 55 -12.67 -5.40 9.56
N GLU A 56 -12.82 -4.10 9.33
CA GLU A 56 -13.34 -3.08 10.26
C GLU A 56 -12.50 -2.84 11.54
N LEU A 57 -11.41 -3.57 11.75
CA LEU A 57 -10.51 -3.32 12.89
C LEU A 57 -9.53 -2.17 12.58
N SER A 58 -9.15 -1.45 13.61
CA SER A 58 -8.00 -0.54 13.61
C SER A 58 -6.72 -1.27 13.98
N MET A 59 -5.55 -0.65 13.74
CA MET A 59 -4.26 -1.21 14.16
C MET A 59 -4.20 -1.56 15.66
N GLY A 60 -4.80 -0.72 16.51
CA GLY A 60 -4.80 -0.92 17.97
C GLY A 60 -5.77 -1.99 18.47
N GLU A 61 -6.62 -2.53 17.60
CA GLU A 61 -7.54 -3.65 17.92
C GLU A 61 -6.95 -4.99 17.49
N LEU A 62 -5.79 -5.00 16.83
CA LEU A 62 -5.13 -6.24 16.41
C LEU A 62 -4.45 -6.94 17.59
N PRO A 63 -4.46 -8.28 17.65
CA PRO A 63 -3.80 -9.06 18.69
C PRO A 63 -2.28 -9.14 18.43
N SER A 64 -1.62 -8.01 18.24
CA SER A 64 -0.20 -7.91 17.85
C SER A 64 0.49 -6.79 18.63
N PRO A 65 1.80 -6.93 18.97
CA PRO A 65 2.58 -5.89 19.68
C PRO A 65 2.67 -4.53 18.98
N ILE A 66 2.12 -4.43 17.78
CA ILE A 66 2.04 -3.21 16.99
C ILE A 66 0.98 -2.23 17.53
N ASP A 67 0.14 -2.66 18.48
CA ASP A 67 -0.85 -1.83 19.17
C ASP A 67 -0.20 -0.65 19.92
N GLU A 68 1.00 -0.84 20.46
CA GLU A 68 1.82 0.21 21.11
C GLU A 68 2.07 1.43 20.19
N HIS A 69 2.01 1.22 18.87
CA HIS A 69 2.27 2.22 17.84
C HIS A 69 1.01 2.68 17.08
N ALA A 70 -0.19 2.23 17.50
CA ALA A 70 -1.43 2.47 16.77
C ALA A 70 -1.74 3.96 16.51
N GLU A 71 -1.39 4.84 17.46
CA GLU A 71 -1.56 6.29 17.30
C GLU A 71 -0.68 6.87 16.17
N GLU A 72 0.55 6.38 16.04
CA GLU A 72 1.49 6.82 15.00
C GLU A 72 0.99 6.39 13.61
N PHE A 73 0.51 5.15 13.48
CA PHE A 73 -0.14 4.67 12.27
C PHE A 73 -1.35 5.52 11.87
N TYR A 74 -2.19 5.83 12.85
CA TYR A 74 -3.35 6.70 12.62
C TYR A 74 -2.92 8.08 12.13
N HIS A 75 -1.92 8.71 12.75
CA HIS A 75 -1.43 10.01 12.32
C HIS A 75 -0.91 10.00 10.88
N GLN A 76 -0.16 8.97 10.49
CA GLN A 76 0.39 8.84 9.15
C GLN A 76 -0.71 8.61 8.10
N ASP A 77 -1.73 7.80 8.44
CA ASP A 77 -2.91 7.63 7.57
C ASP A 77 -3.64 8.95 7.37
N GLN A 78 -3.88 9.70 8.45
CA GLN A 78 -4.56 10.99 8.39
C GLN A 78 -3.74 12.02 7.61
N GLU A 79 -2.41 12.01 7.73
CA GLU A 79 -1.53 12.85 6.92
C GLU A 79 -1.69 12.53 5.43
N ALA A 80 -1.62 11.25 5.03
CA ALA A 80 -1.78 10.84 3.64
C ALA A 80 -3.17 11.23 3.08
N ILE A 81 -4.23 11.02 3.87
CA ILE A 81 -5.61 11.36 3.50
C ILE A 81 -5.79 12.88 3.34
N GLN A 82 -5.32 13.68 4.30
CA GLN A 82 -5.54 15.12 4.32
C GLN A 82 -4.73 15.85 3.26
N THR A 83 -3.49 15.41 3.04
CA THR A 83 -2.58 16.00 2.05
C THR A 83 -2.83 15.49 0.64
N MET A 84 -3.46 14.31 0.49
CA MET A 84 -3.51 13.54 -0.74
C MET A 84 -2.10 13.28 -1.30
N GLN A 85 -1.12 13.08 -0.41
CA GLN A 85 0.27 12.79 -0.75
C GLN A 85 0.69 11.43 -0.19
N HIS A 86 1.73 10.86 -0.80
CA HIS A 86 2.39 9.66 -0.33
C HIS A 86 3.17 9.96 0.96
N VAL A 87 2.99 9.14 1.99
CA VAL A 87 3.72 9.22 3.25
C VAL A 87 4.60 7.97 3.39
N THR A 88 5.91 8.15 3.51
CA THR A 88 6.87 7.08 3.78
C THR A 88 7.34 7.15 5.22
N SER A 89 7.45 6.01 5.87
CA SER A 89 7.93 5.87 7.24
C SER A 89 8.89 4.69 7.37
N LEU A 90 9.86 4.79 8.27
CA LEU A 90 10.75 3.69 8.64
C LEU A 90 10.28 3.13 9.98
N GLU A 91 9.80 1.90 9.98
CA GLU A 91 9.12 1.29 11.12
C GLU A 91 9.92 0.09 11.61
N THR A 92 10.23 0.04 12.92
CA THR A 92 11.02 -1.04 13.51
C THR A 92 10.22 -1.74 14.60
N HIS A 93 9.71 -2.92 14.28
CA HIS A 93 8.82 -3.67 15.17
C HIS A 93 9.38 -5.05 15.47
N GLN A 94 9.00 -5.58 16.62
CA GLN A 94 9.28 -6.97 16.98
C GLN A 94 8.10 -7.84 16.53
N PHE A 95 8.25 -8.51 15.39
CA PHE A 95 7.25 -9.45 14.89
C PHE A 95 7.44 -10.82 15.57
N VAL A 96 6.33 -11.44 15.98
CA VAL A 96 6.31 -12.60 16.89
C VAL A 96 7.10 -13.80 16.34
N GLU A 97 7.09 -14.01 15.03
CA GLU A 97 7.78 -15.14 14.39
C GLU A 97 9.32 -15.06 14.49
N HIS A 98 9.89 -13.85 14.56
CA HIS A 98 11.33 -13.66 14.33
C HIS A 98 12.17 -13.44 15.59
N GLN A 99 11.58 -13.22 16.77
CA GLN A 99 12.26 -12.82 18.03
C GLN A 99 13.27 -11.67 17.92
N VAL A 100 13.37 -11.04 16.74
CA VAL A 100 14.33 -10.02 16.36
C VAL A 100 13.54 -8.85 15.79
N LYS A 101 13.93 -7.63 16.17
CA LYS A 101 13.34 -6.42 15.60
C LYS A 101 13.69 -6.34 14.12
N GLN A 102 12.68 -6.18 13.28
CA GLN A 102 12.84 -5.98 11.85
C GLN A 102 12.42 -4.56 11.50
N THR A 103 13.13 -3.98 10.54
CA THR A 103 12.88 -2.62 10.06
C THR A 103 12.29 -2.69 8.66
N TYR A 104 11.17 -1.99 8.47
CA TYR A 104 10.42 -1.91 7.24
C TYR A 104 10.31 -0.47 6.76
N ILE A 105 10.36 -0.28 5.45
CA ILE A 105 9.91 0.97 4.83
C ILE A 105 8.42 0.79 4.56
N CYS A 106 7.61 1.62 5.21
CA CYS A 106 6.16 1.56 5.13
C CYS A 106 5.64 2.78 4.38
N ASP A 107 5.16 2.51 3.17
CA ASP A 107 4.61 3.47 2.24
C ASP A 107 3.08 3.52 2.34
N LYS A 108 2.51 4.71 2.51
CA LYS A 108 1.07 4.94 2.66
C LYS A 108 0.59 5.85 1.53
N PHE A 109 -0.20 5.28 0.61
CA PHE A 109 -0.74 5.98 -0.54
C PHE A 109 -2.23 6.29 -0.33
N PRO A 110 -2.68 7.54 -0.58
CA PRO A 110 -4.10 7.82 -0.64
C PRO A 110 -4.68 7.10 -1.85
N LEU A 111 -5.53 6.10 -1.61
CA LEU A 111 -6.29 5.44 -2.65
C LEU A 111 -7.35 6.43 -3.14
N CYS A 112 -7.15 6.97 -4.34
CA CYS A 112 -8.13 7.82 -5.02
C CYS A 112 -8.47 7.25 -6.39
N GLU A 113 -9.66 7.59 -6.90
CA GLU A 113 -10.16 7.09 -8.18
C GLU A 113 -9.16 7.33 -9.33
N ASP A 114 -8.42 8.45 -9.30
CA ASP A 114 -7.42 8.78 -10.33
C ASP A 114 -6.22 7.81 -10.30
N VAL A 115 -5.75 7.40 -9.10
CA VAL A 115 -4.68 6.40 -8.95
C VAL A 115 -5.15 5.04 -9.43
N VAL A 116 -6.36 4.62 -9.04
CA VAL A 116 -6.96 3.35 -9.48
C VAL A 116 -7.08 3.33 -11.01
N ASN A 117 -7.64 4.38 -11.60
CA ASN A 117 -7.77 4.53 -13.05
C ASN A 117 -6.40 4.53 -13.74
N HIS A 118 -5.40 5.17 -13.14
CA HIS A 118 -4.05 5.18 -13.69
C HIS A 118 -3.43 3.78 -13.73
N ILE A 119 -3.52 3.02 -12.64
CA ILE A 119 -3.04 1.63 -12.59
C ILE A 119 -3.77 0.78 -13.63
N GLN A 120 -5.10 0.88 -13.71
CA GLN A 120 -5.88 0.16 -14.72
C GLN A 120 -5.45 0.52 -16.15
N SER A 121 -5.17 1.80 -16.43
CA SER A 121 -4.70 2.25 -17.74
C SER A 121 -3.34 1.65 -18.11
N ILE A 122 -2.45 1.41 -17.13
CA ILE A 122 -1.16 0.76 -17.35
C ILE A 122 -1.37 -0.70 -17.77
N TYR A 123 -2.18 -1.46 -17.04
CA TYR A 123 -2.49 -2.85 -17.39
C TYR A 123 -3.10 -2.95 -18.79
N GLN A 124 -4.06 -2.08 -19.11
CA GLN A 124 -4.67 -2.04 -20.44
C GLN A 124 -3.67 -1.70 -21.54
N LYS A 125 -2.81 -0.70 -21.32
CA LYS A 125 -1.83 -0.24 -22.32
C LYS A 125 -0.82 -1.33 -22.70
N PHE A 126 -0.48 -2.21 -21.76
CA PHE A 126 0.45 -3.31 -21.96
C PHE A 126 -0.23 -4.65 -22.23
N ASP A 127 -1.56 -4.66 -22.39
CA ASP A 127 -2.38 -5.87 -22.57
C ASP A 127 -2.09 -6.94 -21.50
N LEU A 128 -1.97 -6.49 -20.25
CA LEU A 128 -1.64 -7.35 -19.12
C LEU A 128 -2.90 -7.93 -18.49
N SER A 129 -2.86 -9.23 -18.24
CA SER A 129 -3.79 -9.87 -17.32
C SER A 129 -3.53 -9.35 -15.89
N PRO A 130 -4.57 -9.07 -15.09
CA PRO A 130 -4.42 -8.71 -13.67
C PRO A 130 -3.63 -9.74 -12.83
N GLN A 131 -3.45 -10.96 -13.34
CA GLN A 131 -2.65 -12.01 -12.71
C GLN A 131 -1.13 -11.81 -12.88
N ILE A 132 -0.69 -10.89 -13.75
CA ILE A 132 0.72 -10.60 -13.96
C ILE A 132 1.15 -9.52 -12.98
N GLU A 133 2.09 -9.82 -12.09
CA GLU A 133 2.76 -8.80 -11.29
C GLU A 133 3.47 -7.80 -12.23
N LEU A 134 3.07 -6.53 -12.15
CA LEU A 134 3.69 -5.43 -12.89
C LEU A 134 5.22 -5.40 -12.70
N THR A 135 5.71 -5.67 -11.49
CA THR A 135 7.15 -5.73 -11.20
C THR A 135 7.86 -6.78 -12.04
N ASN A 136 7.29 -7.97 -12.18
CA ASN A 136 7.88 -9.04 -13.01
C ASN A 136 7.83 -8.68 -14.48
N PHE A 137 6.74 -8.07 -14.95
CA PHE A 137 6.66 -7.54 -16.30
C PHE A 137 7.73 -6.48 -16.57
N CYS A 138 7.88 -5.50 -15.67
CA CYS A 138 8.87 -4.42 -15.77
C CYS A 138 10.31 -4.95 -15.73
N LYS A 139 10.58 -5.98 -14.93
CA LYS A 139 11.88 -6.68 -14.90
C LYS A 139 12.14 -7.38 -16.24
N LYS A 140 11.19 -8.21 -16.70
CA LYS A 140 11.28 -8.96 -17.96
C LYS A 140 11.50 -8.06 -19.19
N ASN A 141 10.90 -6.87 -19.20
CA ASN A 141 10.99 -5.92 -20.31
C ASN A 141 12.03 -4.81 -20.08
N ASN A 142 12.89 -4.93 -19.07
CA ASN A 142 13.93 -3.94 -18.72
C ASN A 142 13.40 -2.52 -18.44
N CYS A 143 12.10 -2.35 -18.15
CA CYS A 143 11.52 -1.06 -17.78
C CYS A 143 12.11 -0.52 -16.47
N HIS A 144 12.54 -1.41 -15.56
CA HIS A 144 13.22 -1.05 -14.32
C HIS A 144 14.59 -0.34 -14.54
N LEU A 145 15.14 -0.40 -15.75
CA LEU A 145 16.39 0.30 -16.12
C LEU A 145 16.12 1.60 -16.89
N TYR A 146 14.86 1.95 -17.11
CA TYR A 146 14.47 3.09 -17.95
C TYR A 146 13.91 4.23 -17.10
N ILE A 147 14.52 5.40 -17.20
CA ILE A 147 14.04 6.66 -16.62
C ILE A 147 13.50 7.54 -17.77
N PRO A 148 12.20 7.86 -17.82
CA PRO A 148 11.65 8.72 -18.87
C PRO A 148 12.29 10.12 -18.88
N GLU A 149 12.58 10.67 -20.07
CA GLU A 149 13.29 11.96 -20.24
C GLU A 149 12.64 13.13 -19.48
N ARG A 150 11.31 13.14 -19.35
CA ARG A 150 10.56 14.15 -18.58
C ARG A 150 10.97 14.24 -17.11
N PHE A 151 11.57 13.18 -16.56
CA PHE A 151 12.06 13.14 -15.18
C PHE A 151 13.55 13.50 -15.06
N LEU A 152 14.28 13.61 -16.19
CA LEU A 152 15.69 14.01 -16.20
C LEU A 152 15.87 15.54 -16.16
N THR A 153 14.84 16.31 -16.48
CA THR A 153 14.88 17.78 -16.57
C THR A 153 14.44 18.49 -15.28
N ILE A 154 13.77 17.78 -14.37
CA ILE A 154 13.45 18.28 -13.04
C ILE A 154 14.67 17.98 -12.18
N GLY A 155 15.54 18.98 -12.01
CA GLY A 155 16.77 18.85 -11.23
C GLY A 155 16.50 18.14 -9.90
N SER A 156 17.19 17.03 -9.71
CA SER A 156 17.20 16.21 -8.51
C SER A 156 17.54 17.06 -7.29
N ARG A 157 16.52 17.60 -6.62
CA ARG A 157 16.61 17.86 -5.18
C ARG A 157 16.28 16.53 -4.53
N GLU A 158 17.32 15.75 -4.31
CA GLU A 158 17.32 14.73 -3.27
C GLU A 158 16.92 15.44 -1.97
N LEU A 159 15.88 14.94 -1.31
CA LEU A 159 15.52 15.28 0.07
C LEU A 159 16.34 14.41 1.01
#